data_AF-A0A843F5Q5-F1
#
_entry.id   AF-A0A843F5Q5-F1
#
_cell.length_a   1.000
_cell.length_b   1.000
_cell.length_c   1.000
_cell.angle_alpha   90.00
_cell.angle_beta   90.00
_cell.angle_gamma   90.00
#
_symmetry.space_group_name_H-M   'P 1'
#
loop_
_entity.id
_entity.type
_entity.pdbx_description
1 polymer ?
#
loop_
_entity_poly.entity_id
_entity_poly.type
_entity_poly.pdbx_seq_one_letter_code
_entity_poly.pdbx_strand_id
1 'polypeptide(L)'
;MAHVAEWKKEEVKELKSIVDQYDVIGIVDLMNIPAKQLQEMRKSLNGKAVIRMSKKNLIDLAFEDCNAEKTNIVDLSEHMDGQVALIATEMNPFKLYKILEDSKTSAPAKPGSIATDDIIVPEGDTGFEPGPFLGELQQ
;
A
#
# COMPACT_ATOMS: atom_id res chain seq x y z
N MET A 1 -12.34 3.77 -32.96
CA MET A 1 -12.29 4.08 -31.52
C MET A 1 -11.82 2.82 -30.80
N ALA A 2 -10.83 2.93 -29.91
CA ALA A 2 -10.30 1.77 -29.19
C ALA A 2 -11.42 1.07 -28.41
N HIS A 3 -11.53 -0.26 -28.53
CA HIS A 3 -12.48 -1.05 -27.77
C HIS A 3 -12.05 -1.07 -26.29
N VAL A 4 -12.62 -0.18 -25.47
CA VAL A 4 -12.39 -0.15 -24.03
C VAL A 4 -13.30 -1.18 -23.37
N ALA A 5 -12.71 -2.11 -22.61
CA ALA A 5 -13.45 -3.11 -21.87
C ALA A 5 -14.36 -2.46 -20.81
N GLU A 6 -15.57 -2.97 -20.65
CA GLU A 6 -16.59 -2.34 -19.81
C GLU A 6 -16.18 -2.26 -18.34
N TRP A 7 -15.53 -3.31 -17.82
CA TRP A 7 -15.03 -3.33 -16.44
C TRP A 7 -14.07 -2.18 -16.10
N LYS A 8 -13.33 -1.63 -17.08
CA LYS A 8 -12.45 -0.47 -16.84
C LYS A 8 -13.26 0.79 -16.59
N LYS A 9 -14.38 0.96 -17.31
CA LYS A 9 -15.26 2.12 -17.13
C LYS A 9 -16.01 2.01 -15.81
N GLU A 10 -16.45 0.81 -15.45
CA GLU A 10 -17.06 0.53 -14.16
C GLU A 10 -16.09 0.83 -13.01
N GLU A 11 -14.84 0.36 -13.11
CA GLU A 11 -13.82 0.63 -12.08
C GLU A 11 -13.57 2.13 -11.88
N VAL A 12 -13.46 2.91 -12.96
CA VAL A 12 -13.26 4.36 -12.89
C VAL A 12 -14.47 5.04 -12.25
N LYS A 13 -15.69 4.61 -12.58
CA LYS A 13 -16.91 5.12 -11.93
C LYS A 13 -16.95 4.80 -10.43
N GLU A 14 -16.58 3.59 -10.04
CA GLU A 14 -16.49 3.21 -8.62
C GLU A 14 -15.44 4.05 -7.88
N LEU A 15 -14.26 4.24 -8.48
CA LEU A 15 -13.21 5.08 -7.90
C LEU A 15 -13.67 6.53 -7.75
N LYS A 16 -14.30 7.10 -8.78
CA LYS A 16 -14.90 8.45 -8.70
C LYS A 16 -15.94 8.53 -7.58
N SER A 17 -16.84 7.56 -7.49
CA SER A 17 -17.85 7.50 -6.41
C SER A 17 -17.22 7.49 -5.02
N ILE A 18 -16.12 6.75 -4.82
CA ILE A 18 -15.40 6.72 -3.54
C ILE A 18 -14.73 8.06 -3.28
N VAL A 19 -14.07 8.61 -4.30
CA VAL A 19 -13.43 9.93 -4.22
C VAL A 19 -14.43 10.99 -3.81
N ASP A 20 -15.61 11.04 -4.43
CA ASP A 20 -16.62 12.06 -4.16
C ASP A 20 -17.25 11.91 -2.77
N GLN A 21 -17.50 10.67 -2.32
CA GLN A 21 -18.19 10.37 -1.08
C GLN A 21 -17.41 10.77 0.20
N TYR A 22 -16.07 10.70 0.17
CA TYR A 22 -15.25 10.87 1.37
C TYR A 22 -14.43 12.16 1.34
N ASP A 23 -14.32 12.84 2.48
CA ASP A 23 -13.56 14.09 2.58
C ASP A 23 -12.05 13.87 2.54
N VAL A 24 -11.57 12.76 3.12
CA VAL A 24 -10.14 12.45 3.21
C VAL A 24 -9.81 11.30 2.28
N ILE A 25 -8.87 11.58 1.37
CA ILE A 25 -8.36 10.63 0.38
C ILE A 25 -6.86 10.45 0.64
N GLY A 26 -6.43 9.19 0.63
CA GLY A 26 -5.05 8.78 0.80
C GLY A 26 -4.65 7.75 -0.25
N ILE A 27 -3.37 7.73 -0.55
CA ILE A 27 -2.73 6.78 -1.45
C ILE A 27 -1.76 5.98 -0.63
N VAL A 28 -1.79 4.65 -0.78
CA VAL A 28 -0.91 3.74 -0.06
C VAL A 28 -0.30 2.75 -1.04
N ASP A 29 1.01 2.56 -0.93
CA ASP A 29 1.71 1.47 -1.60
C ASP A 29 1.59 0.19 -0.76
N LEU A 30 1.06 -0.86 -1.37
CA LEU A 30 0.88 -2.17 -0.77
C LEU A 30 1.91 -3.19 -1.28
N MET A 31 2.96 -2.74 -1.98
CA MET A 31 4.02 -3.61 -2.46
C MET A 31 4.66 -4.39 -1.30
N ASN A 32 4.93 -5.67 -1.54
CA ASN A 32 5.58 -6.59 -0.58
C ASN A 32 4.82 -6.85 0.73
N ILE A 33 3.57 -6.39 0.88
CA ILE A 33 2.73 -6.74 2.03
C ILE A 33 2.12 -8.13 1.81
N PRO A 34 2.41 -9.12 2.67
CA PRO A 34 1.81 -10.43 2.50
C PRO A 34 0.29 -10.41 2.77
N ALA A 35 -0.43 -11.32 2.10
CA ALA A 35 -1.89 -11.31 2.07
C ALA A 35 -2.55 -11.35 3.46
N LYS A 36 -1.94 -12.04 4.42
CA LYS A 36 -2.47 -12.13 5.80
C LYS A 36 -2.50 -10.76 6.47
N GLN A 37 -1.43 -9.97 6.36
CA GLN A 37 -1.38 -8.65 6.98
C GLN A 37 -2.28 -7.65 6.28
N LEU A 38 -2.38 -7.72 4.95
CA LEU A 38 -3.36 -6.94 4.20
C LEU A 38 -4.81 -7.24 4.66
N GLN A 39 -5.13 -8.50 4.92
CA GLN A 39 -6.45 -8.90 5.45
C GLN A 39 -6.68 -8.40 6.87
N GLU A 40 -5.68 -8.46 7.74
CA GLU A 40 -5.75 -7.93 9.11
C GLU A 40 -5.94 -6.40 9.11
N MET A 41 -5.19 -5.68 8.27
CA MET A 41 -5.35 -4.24 8.07
C MET A 41 -6.75 -3.89 7.53
N ARG A 42 -7.27 -4.66 6.56
CA ARG A 42 -8.65 -4.46 6.07
C ARG A 42 -9.69 -4.67 7.16
N LYS A 43 -9.48 -5.64 8.07
CA LYS A 43 -10.38 -5.86 9.21
C LYS A 43 -10.35 -4.73 10.22
N SER A 44 -9.18 -4.16 10.52
CA SER A 44 -9.04 -3.07 11.49
C SER A 44 -9.66 -1.75 10.99
N LEU A 45 -9.64 -1.55 9.66
CA LEU A 45 -10.22 -0.40 8.97
C LEU A 45 -11.68 -0.60 8.55
N ASN A 46 -12.25 -1.79 8.74
CA ASN A 46 -13.63 -2.08 8.40
C ASN A 46 -14.59 -1.13 9.14
N GLY A 47 -15.46 -0.45 8.39
CA GLY A 47 -16.40 0.55 8.92
C GLY A 47 -15.79 1.91 9.27
N LYS A 48 -14.48 2.10 9.08
CA LYS A 48 -13.76 3.36 9.32
C LYS A 48 -13.19 3.97 8.04
N ALA A 49 -12.65 3.12 7.16
CA ALA A 49 -12.08 3.53 5.89
C ALA A 49 -12.38 2.48 4.82
N VAL A 50 -12.50 2.94 3.58
CA VAL A 50 -12.62 2.10 2.39
C VAL A 50 -11.25 2.00 1.76
N ILE A 51 -10.82 0.77 1.45
CA ILE A 51 -9.57 0.49 0.73
C ILE A 51 -9.93 -0.14 -0.62
N ARG A 52 -9.60 0.52 -1.72
CA ARG A 52 -9.79 0.01 -3.08
C ARG A 52 -8.44 -0.05 -3.79
N MET A 53 -8.07 -1.25 -4.24
CA MET A 53 -6.85 -1.45 -5.03
C MET A 53 -7.22 -1.45 -6.50
N SER A 54 -6.54 -0.61 -7.29
CA SER A 54 -6.83 -0.45 -8.72
C SER A 54 -5.53 -0.13 -9.47
N LYS A 55 -5.57 -0.15 -10.80
CA LYS A 55 -4.39 0.22 -11.59
C LYS A 55 -4.15 1.72 -11.52
N LYS A 56 -2.88 2.14 -11.43
CA LYS A 56 -2.42 3.54 -11.50
C LYS A 56 -3.19 4.36 -12.54
N ASN A 57 -3.16 3.95 -13.80
CA ASN A 57 -3.84 4.68 -14.87
C ASN A 57 -5.36 4.83 -14.71
N LEU A 58 -6.03 3.91 -13.98
CA LEU A 58 -7.48 4.03 -13.72
C LEU A 58 -7.75 5.00 -12.56
N ILE A 59 -6.85 5.04 -11.58
CA ILE A 59 -6.90 6.01 -10.47
C ILE A 59 -6.61 7.42 -11.01
N ASP A 60 -5.58 7.57 -11.86
CA ASP A 60 -5.24 8.84 -12.52
C ASP A 60 -6.44 9.39 -13.29
N LEU A 61 -7.08 8.54 -14.11
CA LEU A 61 -8.26 8.94 -14.87
C LEU A 61 -9.43 9.34 -13.96
N ALA A 62 -9.64 8.63 -12.86
CA ALA A 62 -10.67 9.00 -11.89
C ALA A 62 -10.37 10.34 -11.21
N PHE A 63 -9.11 10.65 -10.90
CA PHE A 63 -8.72 11.95 -10.33
C PHE A 63 -8.86 13.09 -11.34
N GLU A 64 -8.50 12.88 -12.62
CA GLU A 64 -8.74 13.85 -13.69
C GLU A 64 -10.24 14.19 -13.81
N ASP A 65 -11.11 13.18 -13.76
CA ASP A 65 -12.57 13.32 -13.82
C ASP A 65 -13.17 14.00 -12.57
N CYS A 66 -12.44 14.04 -11.45
CA CYS A 66 -12.85 14.68 -10.19
C CYS A 66 -12.17 16.04 -9.96
N ASN A 67 -11.24 16.46 -10.84
CA ASN A 67 -10.45 17.67 -10.67
C ASN A 67 -11.30 18.96 -10.61
N ALA A 68 -12.48 18.94 -11.23
CA ALA A 68 -13.42 20.06 -11.15
C ALA A 68 -14.07 20.21 -9.76
N GLU A 69 -14.15 19.11 -9.00
CA GLU A 69 -14.91 19.03 -7.75
C GLU A 69 -13.99 19.08 -6.51
N LYS A 70 -12.75 18.59 -6.61
CA LYS A 70 -11.78 18.58 -5.51
C LYS A 70 -10.45 19.19 -5.91
N THR A 71 -10.01 20.18 -5.15
CA THR A 71 -8.74 20.87 -5.36
C THR A 71 -7.57 19.95 -5.02
N ASN A 72 -6.51 19.99 -5.83
CA ASN A 72 -5.24 19.27 -5.63
C ASN A 72 -5.34 17.73 -5.64
N ILE A 73 -6.44 17.17 -6.14
CA ILE A 73 -6.57 15.71 -6.20
C ILE A 73 -5.67 15.08 -7.27
N VAL A 74 -5.37 15.83 -8.34
CA VAL A 74 -4.49 15.38 -9.42
C VAL A 74 -3.03 15.33 -8.98
N ASP A 75 -2.62 16.20 -8.04
CA ASP A 75 -1.25 16.22 -7.51
C ASP A 75 -0.90 14.90 -6.80
N LEU A 76 -1.91 14.19 -6.26
CA LEU A 76 -1.73 12.88 -5.64
C LEU A 76 -1.25 11.80 -6.62
N SER A 77 -1.51 11.95 -7.92
CA SER A 77 -1.02 11.03 -8.97
C SER A 77 0.51 10.96 -9.04
N GLU A 78 1.20 12.04 -8.65
CA GLU A 78 2.67 12.10 -8.64
C GLU A 78 3.28 11.20 -7.55
N HIS A 79 2.51 10.88 -6.51
CA HIS A 79 2.95 10.08 -5.36
C HIS A 79 2.57 8.60 -5.47
N MET A 80 2.11 8.15 -6.64
CA MET A 80 1.71 6.78 -6.89
C MET A 80 2.86 5.92 -7.39
N ASP A 81 3.52 5.22 -6.48
CA ASP A 81 4.56 4.25 -6.79
C ASP A 81 4.10 2.81 -6.54
N GLY A 82 4.59 1.88 -7.35
CA GLY A 82 4.43 0.46 -7.08
C GLY A 82 3.00 -0.07 -7.20
N GLN A 83 2.52 -0.74 -6.14
CA GLN A 83 1.21 -1.38 -6.08
C GLN A 83 0.25 -0.54 -5.26
N VAL A 84 -0.41 0.38 -5.95
CA VAL A 84 -1.19 1.43 -5.31
C VAL A 84 -2.59 0.97 -4.92
N ALA A 85 -3.02 1.43 -3.74
CA ALA A 85 -4.41 1.40 -3.32
C ALA A 85 -4.88 2.80 -2.89
N LEU A 86 -6.12 3.10 -3.23
CA LEU A 86 -6.88 4.24 -2.74
C LEU A 86 -7.44 3.91 -1.36
N ILE A 87 -7.23 4.81 -0.40
CA ILE A 87 -7.88 4.78 0.91
C ILE A 87 -8.74 6.03 1.05
N ALA A 88 -10.00 5.84 1.40
CA ALA A 88 -10.96 6.93 1.58
C ALA A 88 -11.63 6.81 2.96
N THR A 89 -11.74 7.93 3.67
CA THR A 89 -12.30 7.96 5.03
C THR A 89 -12.86 9.33 5.37
N GLU A 90 -13.77 9.39 6.34
CA GLU A 90 -14.21 10.63 7.00
C GLU A 90 -13.33 10.97 8.23
N MET A 91 -12.42 10.07 8.60
CA MET A 91 -11.53 10.26 9.74
C MET A 91 -10.44 11.29 9.44
N ASN A 92 -9.96 11.96 10.48
CA ASN A 92 -8.83 12.87 10.37
C ASN A 92 -7.58 12.16 9.78
N PRO A 93 -6.85 12.78 8.84
CA PRO A 93 -5.70 12.16 8.17
C PRO A 93 -4.60 11.69 9.12
N PHE A 94 -4.33 12.42 10.22
CA PHE A 94 -3.31 12.02 11.20
C PHE A 94 -3.72 10.78 11.98
N LYS A 95 -5.01 10.59 12.23
CA LYS A 95 -5.53 9.36 12.86
C LYS A 95 -5.43 8.19 11.89
N LEU A 96 -5.77 8.39 10.62
CA LEU A 96 -5.60 7.37 9.59
C LEU A 96 -4.14 6.94 9.50
N TYR A 97 -3.21 7.89 9.39
CA TYR A 97 -1.78 7.64 9.34
C TYR A 97 -1.31 6.83 10.55
N LYS A 98 -1.72 7.22 11.77
CA LYS A 98 -1.37 6.48 12.98
C LYS A 98 -1.87 5.03 12.97
N ILE A 99 -3.11 4.80 12.52
CA ILE A 99 -3.66 3.43 12.43
C ILE A 99 -2.89 2.60 11.41
N LEU A 100 -2.52 3.19 10.27
CA LEU A 100 -1.73 2.51 9.24
C LEU A 100 -0.33 2.18 9.76
N GLU A 101 0.33 3.11 10.43
CA GLU A 101 1.67 2.90 11.02
C GLU A 101 1.63 1.82 12.10
N ASP A 102 0.64 1.85 12.99
CA ASP A 102 0.43 0.83 14.03
C ASP A 102 0.13 -0.57 13.45
N SER A 103 -0.41 -0.62 12.23
CA SER A 103 -0.70 -1.88 11.51
C SER A 103 0.51 -2.45 10.77
N LYS A 104 1.62 -1.70 10.69
CA LYS A 104 2.84 -2.12 10.02
C LYS A 104 3.48 -3.27 10.81
N THR A 105 3.73 -4.37 10.14
CA THR A 105 4.34 -5.56 10.75
C THR A 105 5.70 -5.82 10.13
N SER A 106 6.67 -6.19 10.97
CA SER A 106 7.98 -6.64 10.49
C SER A 106 7.83 -7.94 9.72
N ALA A 107 8.31 -7.93 8.48
CA ALA A 107 8.45 -9.13 7.68
C ALA A 107 9.93 -9.54 7.62
N PRO A 108 10.25 -10.84 7.58
CA PRO A 108 11.63 -11.27 7.39
C PRO A 108 12.15 -10.78 6.03
N ALA A 109 13.42 -10.38 6.00
CA ALA A 109 14.08 -9.98 4.76
C ALA A 109 14.07 -11.14 3.75
N LYS A 110 13.86 -10.81 2.47
CA LYS A 110 13.87 -11.78 1.38
C LYS A 110 15.13 -11.61 0.54
N PRO A 111 15.67 -12.67 -0.07
CA PRO A 111 16.76 -12.52 -1.03
C PRO A 111 16.42 -11.47 -2.10
N GLY A 112 17.31 -10.50 -2.29
CA GLY A 112 17.11 -9.39 -3.24
C GLY A 112 16.30 -8.20 -2.72
N SER A 113 15.84 -8.19 -1.46
CA SER A 113 15.22 -6.99 -0.87
C SER A 113 16.27 -5.91 -0.60
N ILE A 114 15.95 -4.65 -0.90
CA ILE A 114 16.77 -3.50 -0.54
C ILE A 114 16.58 -3.25 0.96
N ALA A 115 17.67 -3.19 1.72
CA ALA A 115 17.63 -2.86 3.14
C ALA A 115 17.28 -1.37 3.32
N THR A 116 16.24 -1.09 4.10
CA THR A 116 15.85 0.29 4.46
C THR A 116 16.71 0.86 5.57
N ASP A 117 17.26 -0.01 6.42
CA ASP A 117 18.03 0.31 7.62
C ASP A 117 19.26 -0.61 7.69
N ASP A 118 20.25 -0.23 8.51
CA ASP A 118 21.46 -1.03 8.70
C ASP A 118 21.14 -2.38 9.35
N ILE A 119 21.60 -3.47 8.73
CA ILE A 119 21.46 -4.84 9.25
C ILE A 119 22.70 -5.16 10.09
N ILE A 120 22.53 -5.18 11.41
CA ILE A 120 23.61 -5.47 12.36
C ILE A 120 23.42 -6.88 12.92
N VAL A 121 24.44 -7.73 12.79
CA VAL A 121 24.47 -9.06 13.42
C VAL A 121 25.28 -8.95 14.73
N PRO A 122 24.66 -9.13 15.91
CA PRO A 122 25.38 -9.06 17.18
C PRO A 122 26.31 -10.26 17.36
N GLU A 123 27.43 -10.04 18.04
CA GLU A 123 28.31 -11.14 18.47
C GLU A 123 27.64 -11.97 19.57
N GLY A 124 27.79 -13.29 19.51
CA GLY A 124 27.20 -14.20 20.49
C GLY A 124 27.27 -15.66 20.05
N ASP A 125 27.01 -16.56 21.00
CA ASP A 125 26.84 -17.97 20.70
C ASP A 125 25.57 -18.17 19.85
N THR A 126 25.74 -18.77 18.68
CA THR A 126 24.65 -19.03 17.73
C THR A 126 23.87 -20.31 18.08
N GLY A 127 24.42 -21.16 18.96
CA GLY A 127 23.79 -22.42 19.38
C GLY A 127 23.78 -23.52 18.30
N PHE A 128 24.45 -23.33 17.17
CA PHE A 128 24.57 -24.35 16.12
C PHE A 128 25.73 -25.31 16.38
N GLU A 129 25.50 -26.60 16.14
CA GLU A 129 26.56 -27.62 16.17
C GLU A 129 27.56 -27.41 15.01
N PRO A 130 28.85 -27.75 15.20
CA PRO A 130 29.84 -27.62 14.16
C PRO A 130 29.51 -28.51 12.94
N GLY A 131 29.38 -27.89 11.77
CA GLY A 131 29.00 -28.60 10.54
C GLY A 131 29.14 -27.73 9.28
N PRO A 132 28.74 -28.25 8.10
CA PRO A 132 28.88 -27.57 6.81
C PRO A 132 28.26 -26.17 6.77
N PHE A 133 27.23 -25.93 7.58
CA PHE A 133 26.54 -24.65 7.73
C PHE A 133 27.47 -23.51 8.17
N LEU A 134 28.52 -23.79 8.96
CA LEU A 134 29.53 -22.78 9.33
C LEU A 134 30.29 -22.27 8.11
N GLY A 135 30.47 -23.10 7.08
CA GLY A 135 31.11 -22.69 5.82
C GLY A 135 30.23 -21.79 4.95
N GLU A 136 28.91 -21.82 5.15
CA GLU A 136 27.96 -20.92 4.46
C GLU A 136 27.93 -19.53 5.11
N LEU A 137 28.14 -19.44 6.43
CA LEU A 137 28.19 -18.16 7.16
C LEU A 137 29.49 -17.37 6.95
N GLN A 138 30.54 -18.00 6.41
CA GLN A 138 31.85 -17.39 6.14
C GLN A 138 32.00 -16.84 4.71
N GLN A 139 31.04 -17.10 3.82
CA GLN A 139 31.03 -16.61 2.44
C GLN A 139 30.36 -15.24 2.34
#